data_AF-A0A952PJE1-F1
#
_entry.id   AF-A0A952PJE1-F1
#
_cell.length_a   1.000
_cell.length_b   1.000
_cell.length_c   1.000
_cell.angle_alpha   90.00
_cell.angle_beta   90.00
_cell.angle_gamma   90.00
#
_symmetry.space_group_name_H-M   'P 1'
#
loop_
_entity.id
_entity.type
_entity.pdbx_description
1 polymer ?
#
loop_
_entity_poly.entity_id
_entity_poly.type
_entity_poly.pdbx_seq_one_letter_code
_entity_poly.pdbx_strand_id
1 'polypeptide(L)'
;MPAIRLYTEWGRWEIHPGGEDIARDRRERARITANGDTAILMSAPVFEIGEGEPLKVVPYLKLLGPDVLTYGEKFNDVEFRKRLLRRQNKNRTLGDVLLDQQIAAGIGNYLRAEIMFLAKLNPWMLVKELSSSQLDLLCRLIPGVTKQAYLENGTTVTKKLKKRLSDDASLVYVPGKEYGTRHYVFRRTNLPCLLCATHVKQLRQTVTPSNTPVVVSVGEGARRTGKADASAFAGEQDEAEEKSRIVYFCPDCQSVEVSRYARKH
;
A
#
# COMPACT_ATOMS: atom_id res chain seq x y z
N MET A 1 -18.40 2.48 22.69
CA MET A 1 -17.04 1.91 22.60
C MET A 1 -16.17 2.89 21.83
N PRO A 2 -14.93 3.15 22.26
CA PRO A 2 -14.01 3.99 21.52
C PRO A 2 -13.59 3.29 20.21
N ALA A 3 -13.62 4.04 19.12
CA ALA A 3 -13.13 3.66 17.80
C ALA A 3 -11.73 4.24 17.58
N ILE A 4 -10.78 3.39 17.21
CA ILE A 4 -9.41 3.82 16.86
C ILE A 4 -9.27 3.77 15.34
N ARG A 5 -8.82 4.89 14.74
CA ARG A 5 -8.51 4.99 13.31
C ARG A 5 -7.02 5.23 13.11
N LEU A 6 -6.46 4.53 12.12
CA LEU A 6 -5.04 4.56 11.80
C LEU A 6 -4.83 4.67 10.29
N TYR A 7 -3.99 5.61 9.84
CA TYR A 7 -3.39 5.57 8.51
C TYR A 7 -1.89 5.37 8.63
N THR A 8 -1.36 4.35 7.96
CA THR A 8 0.07 4.03 8.00
C THR A 8 0.67 4.06 6.60
N GLU A 9 1.33 5.17 6.26
CA GLU A 9 2.37 5.13 5.23
C GLU A 9 3.72 4.69 5.83
N TRP A 10 4.02 5.14 7.06
CA TRP A 10 5.23 4.81 7.82
C TRP A 10 4.94 4.35 9.26
N GLY A 11 3.65 4.26 9.60
CA GLY A 11 3.20 3.93 10.94
C GLY A 11 3.46 2.48 11.28
N ARG A 12 3.96 2.20 12.49
CA ARG A 12 4.12 0.83 13.01
C ARG A 12 3.79 0.77 14.49
N TRP A 13 3.26 -0.37 14.92
CA TRP A 13 3.11 -0.69 16.34
C TRP A 13 4.32 -1.46 16.83
N GLU A 14 4.87 -1.03 17.96
CA GLU A 14 5.90 -1.74 18.72
C GLU A 14 5.26 -2.26 20.00
N ILE A 15 5.37 -3.56 20.25
CA ILE A 15 4.80 -4.23 21.43
C ILE A 15 5.93 -4.53 22.39
N HIS A 16 5.77 -4.10 23.64
CA HIS A 16 6.75 -4.23 24.71
C HIS A 16 6.11 -4.94 25.90
N PRO A 17 6.34 -6.25 26.05
CA PRO A 17 5.86 -7.00 27.20
C PRO A 17 6.55 -6.56 28.49
N GLY A 18 5.80 -6.37 29.57
CA GLY A 18 6.34 -5.98 30.88
C GLY A 18 7.08 -4.62 30.91
N GLY A 19 6.81 -3.75 29.94
CA GLY A 19 7.52 -2.48 29.78
C GLY A 19 6.77 -1.31 30.42
N GLU A 20 7.09 -0.99 31.68
CA GLU A 20 6.59 0.22 32.36
C GLU A 20 7.50 1.44 32.16
N ASP A 21 8.78 1.23 31.85
CA ASP A 21 9.82 2.29 31.77
C ASP A 21 10.44 2.45 30.36
N ILE A 22 9.59 2.53 29.34
CA ILE A 22 10.05 2.75 27.95
C ILE A 22 10.15 4.24 27.67
N ALA A 23 11.38 4.73 27.51
CA ALA A 23 11.67 6.12 27.17
C ALA A 23 10.84 6.60 25.96
N ARG A 24 10.30 7.82 26.06
CA ARG A 24 9.43 8.39 25.03
C ARG A 24 10.25 8.79 23.80
N ASP A 25 9.88 8.26 22.64
CA ASP A 25 10.47 8.63 21.36
C ASP A 25 9.68 9.77 20.72
N ARG A 26 10.36 10.76 20.13
CA ARG A 26 9.73 11.90 19.44
C ARG A 26 8.79 11.51 18.29
N ARG A 27 8.92 10.29 17.77
CA ARG A 27 8.09 9.74 16.68
C ARG A 27 6.85 9.04 17.21
N GLU A 28 6.72 8.85 18.52
CA GLU A 28 5.53 8.27 19.15
C GLU A 28 4.29 9.11 18.86
N ARG A 29 3.21 8.44 18.46
CA ARG A 29 1.91 9.04 18.10
C ARG A 29 0.79 8.58 19.02
N ALA A 30 0.91 7.38 19.58
CA ALA A 30 0.00 6.85 20.58
C ALA A 30 0.73 5.82 21.46
N ARG A 31 0.23 5.64 22.68
CA ARG A 31 0.70 4.63 23.61
C ARG A 31 -0.50 4.04 24.33
N ILE A 32 -0.58 2.72 24.37
CA ILE A 32 -1.64 1.97 25.06
C ILE A 32 -0.94 1.01 26.01
N THR A 33 -1.18 1.16 27.30
CA THR A 33 -0.63 0.28 28.34
C THR A 33 -1.78 -0.45 29.01
N ALA A 34 -1.69 -1.77 29.07
CA ALA A 34 -2.69 -2.63 29.69
C ALA A 34 -2.02 -3.88 30.25
N ASN A 35 -2.38 -4.28 31.48
CA ASN A 35 -1.87 -5.49 32.15
C ASN A 35 -0.33 -5.59 32.18
N GLY A 36 0.38 -4.47 32.31
CA GLY A 36 1.85 -4.43 32.33
C GLY A 36 2.52 -4.44 30.96
N ASP A 37 1.76 -4.64 29.87
CA ASP A 37 2.26 -4.58 28.51
C ASP A 37 1.99 -3.22 27.88
N THR A 38 2.90 -2.75 27.02
CA THR A 38 2.78 -1.46 26.33
C THR A 38 2.86 -1.62 24.83
N ALA A 39 1.88 -1.08 24.10
CA ALA A 39 1.88 -0.91 22.66
C ALA A 39 2.13 0.55 22.29
N ILE A 40 3.16 0.82 21.48
CA ILE A 40 3.55 2.16 21.05
C ILE A 40 3.35 2.31 19.55
N LEU A 41 2.57 3.30 19.12
CA LEU A 41 2.41 3.65 17.72
C LEU A 41 3.46 4.67 17.31
N MET A 42 4.30 4.30 16.36
CA MET A 42 5.40 5.13 15.86
C MET A 42 5.08 5.70 14.48
N SER A 43 5.39 6.97 14.24
CA SER A 43 5.45 7.62 12.92
C SER A 43 4.16 7.63 12.08
N ALA A 44 3.01 7.25 12.63
CA ALA A 44 1.73 7.30 11.92
C ALA A 44 1.29 8.74 11.66
N PRO A 45 1.08 9.17 10.40
CA PRO A 45 0.69 10.54 10.08
C PRO A 45 -0.68 10.93 10.67
N VAL A 46 -1.61 9.98 10.76
CA VAL A 46 -2.96 10.18 11.30
C VAL A 46 -3.27 9.06 12.30
N PHE A 47 -3.67 9.47 13.50
CA PHE A 47 -4.21 8.61 14.56
C PHE A 47 -5.37 9.36 15.21
N GLU A 48 -6.58 8.83 15.09
CA GLU A 48 -7.80 9.44 15.63
C GLU A 48 -8.48 8.45 16.57
N ILE A 49 -9.00 8.97 17.68
CA ILE A 49 -9.86 8.24 18.61
C ILE A 49 -11.22 8.93 18.57
N GLY A 50 -12.28 8.16 18.35
CA GLY A 50 -13.65 8.65 18.34
C GLY A 50 -14.58 7.73 19.14
N GLU A 51 -15.85 8.10 19.22
CA GLU A 51 -16.89 7.26 19.83
C GLU A 51 -17.77 6.59 18.77
N GLY A 52 -18.28 5.41 19.09
CA GLY A 52 -19.23 4.69 18.24
C GLY A 52 -18.56 3.65 17.34
N GLU A 53 -19.34 3.09 16.43
CA GLU A 53 -18.86 2.06 15.51
C GLU A 53 -18.13 2.70 14.31
N PRO A 54 -16.84 2.42 14.05
CA PRO A 54 -16.05 3.09 13.02
C PRO A 54 -16.73 3.12 11.65
N LEU A 55 -17.32 2.00 11.24
CA LEU A 55 -18.01 1.87 9.95
C LEU A 55 -19.24 2.77 9.84
N LYS A 56 -19.87 3.16 10.95
CA LYS A 56 -21.03 4.06 10.96
C LYS A 56 -20.60 5.52 10.97
N VAL A 57 -19.60 5.84 11.79
CA VAL A 57 -19.20 7.22 12.12
C VAL A 57 -18.13 7.79 11.19
N VAL A 58 -17.37 6.96 10.47
CA VAL A 58 -16.36 7.41 9.49
C VAL A 58 -16.90 7.18 8.07
N PRO A 59 -17.43 8.22 7.40
CA PRO A 59 -18.08 8.06 6.09
C PRO A 59 -17.19 7.39 5.04
N TYR A 60 -15.88 7.66 5.09
CA TYR A 60 -14.92 7.10 4.14
C TYR A 60 -14.76 5.57 4.25
N LEU A 61 -14.88 4.98 5.44
CA LEU A 61 -14.76 3.52 5.58
C LEU A 61 -15.86 2.77 4.81
N LYS A 62 -17.03 3.39 4.63
CA LYS A 62 -18.13 2.85 3.82
C LYS A 62 -17.82 2.87 2.32
N LEU A 63 -16.88 3.70 1.88
CA LEU A 63 -16.48 3.82 0.47
C LEU A 63 -15.45 2.77 0.06
N LEU A 64 -14.81 2.11 1.02
CA LEU A 64 -13.80 1.08 0.74
C LEU A 64 -14.36 -0.02 -0.17
N GLY A 65 -13.51 -0.50 -1.06
CA GLY A 65 -13.76 -1.70 -1.84
C GLY A 65 -13.71 -2.94 -0.95
N PRO A 66 -13.96 -4.13 -1.53
CA PRO A 66 -13.76 -5.38 -0.80
C PRO A 66 -12.33 -5.47 -0.25
N ASP A 67 -12.20 -5.96 0.98
CA ASP A 67 -10.90 -6.22 1.60
C ASP A 67 -10.21 -7.37 0.87
N VAL A 68 -8.94 -7.17 0.50
CA VAL A 68 -8.14 -8.19 -0.19
C VAL A 68 -7.61 -9.29 0.73
N LEU A 69 -7.60 -9.05 2.04
CA LEU A 69 -7.26 -10.02 3.08
C LEU A 69 -8.53 -10.42 3.83
N THR A 70 -9.16 -11.48 3.36
CA THR A 70 -10.55 -11.82 3.72
C THR A 70 -10.69 -12.56 5.06
N TYR A 71 -9.63 -12.72 5.85
CA TYR A 71 -9.62 -13.40 7.17
C TYR A 71 -10.42 -14.72 7.25
N GLY A 72 -10.44 -15.51 6.17
CA GLY A 72 -11.16 -16.79 6.08
C GLY A 72 -12.44 -16.75 5.25
N GLU A 73 -12.95 -15.55 4.94
CA GLU A 73 -14.05 -15.36 4.00
C GLU A 73 -13.57 -15.44 2.54
N LYS A 74 -14.52 -15.48 1.60
CA LYS A 74 -14.23 -15.43 0.17
C LYS A 74 -14.09 -13.98 -0.27
N PHE A 75 -13.07 -13.69 -1.09
CA PHE A 75 -12.92 -12.39 -1.73
C PHE A 75 -14.17 -12.09 -2.58
N ASN A 76 -14.77 -10.92 -2.37
CA ASN A 76 -15.96 -10.49 -3.10
C ASN A 76 -15.55 -10.00 -4.50
N ASP A 77 -15.30 -10.96 -5.38
CA ASP A 77 -14.87 -10.74 -6.76
C ASP A 77 -15.97 -10.06 -7.60
N VAL A 78 -17.25 -10.31 -7.30
CA VAL A 78 -18.39 -9.64 -7.93
C VAL A 78 -18.32 -8.13 -7.71
N GLU A 79 -18.17 -7.69 -6.46
CA GLU A 79 -18.07 -6.26 -6.16
C GLU A 79 -16.78 -5.65 -6.72
N PHE A 80 -15.65 -6.36 -6.62
CA PHE A 80 -14.38 -5.91 -7.24
C PHE A 80 -14.56 -5.66 -8.75
N ARG A 81 -15.11 -6.62 -9.49
CA ARG A 81 -15.34 -6.50 -10.94
C ARG A 81 -16.27 -5.32 -11.25
N LYS A 82 -17.38 -5.20 -10.51
CA LYS A 82 -18.35 -4.11 -10.67
C LYS A 82 -17.69 -2.75 -10.48
N ARG A 83 -16.81 -2.60 -9.47
CA ARG A 83 -16.11 -1.34 -9.20
C ARG A 83 -15.01 -1.06 -10.20
N LEU A 84 -14.20 -2.05 -10.55
CA LEU A 84 -13.12 -1.94 -11.52
C LEU A 84 -13.64 -1.48 -12.89
N LEU A 85 -14.71 -2.10 -13.38
CA LEU A 85 -15.25 -1.88 -14.73
C LEU A 85 -16.18 -0.66 -14.85
N ARG A 86 -16.30 0.18 -13.81
CA ARG A 86 -17.08 1.43 -13.89
C ARG A 86 -16.57 2.31 -15.03
N ARG A 87 -17.50 3.03 -15.68
CA ARG A 87 -17.21 3.89 -16.85
C ARG A 87 -16.05 4.87 -16.61
N GLN A 88 -15.96 5.46 -15.41
CA GLN A 88 -14.90 6.39 -15.03
C GLN A 88 -13.49 5.77 -15.01
N ASN A 89 -13.37 4.45 -14.88
CA ASN A 89 -12.09 3.77 -14.83
C ASN A 89 -11.59 3.33 -16.20
N LYS A 90 -12.43 3.34 -17.24
CA LYS A 90 -12.11 2.79 -18.57
C LYS A 90 -10.81 3.32 -19.17
N ASN A 91 -10.53 4.61 -18.98
CA ASN A 91 -9.33 5.28 -19.51
C ASN A 91 -8.24 5.51 -18.44
N ARG A 92 -8.43 5.00 -17.22
CA ARG A 92 -7.36 4.96 -16.21
C ARG A 92 -6.45 3.76 -16.49
N THR A 93 -5.18 3.90 -16.13
CA THR A 93 -4.24 2.77 -16.20
C THR A 93 -4.57 1.76 -15.11
N LEU A 94 -4.36 0.47 -15.38
CA LEU A 94 -4.63 -0.59 -14.41
C LEU A 94 -3.78 -0.44 -13.14
N GLY A 95 -2.52 -0.02 -13.29
CA GLY A 95 -1.63 0.25 -12.15
C GLY A 95 -2.09 1.41 -11.26
N ASP A 96 -2.79 2.41 -11.81
CA ASP A 96 -3.44 3.46 -11.03
C ASP A 96 -4.67 2.90 -10.28
N VAL A 97 -5.56 2.25 -11.02
CA VAL A 97 -6.86 1.79 -10.48
C VAL A 97 -6.68 0.75 -9.36
N LEU A 98 -5.64 -0.08 -9.40
CA LEU A 98 -5.35 -1.03 -8.32
C LEU A 98 -4.86 -0.38 -7.01
N LEU A 99 -4.45 0.90 -7.00
CA LEU A 99 -4.15 1.63 -5.75
C LEU A 99 -5.36 2.34 -5.15
N ASP A 100 -6.45 2.44 -5.89
CA ASP A 100 -7.67 3.06 -5.43
C ASP A 100 -8.37 2.15 -4.42
N GLN A 101 -8.34 2.55 -3.15
CA GLN A 101 -8.91 1.78 -2.04
C GLN A 101 -10.42 1.58 -2.16
N GLN A 102 -11.11 2.35 -3.01
CA GLN A 102 -12.51 2.12 -3.31
C GLN A 102 -12.70 0.92 -4.26
N ILE A 103 -11.68 0.50 -5.00
CA ILE A 103 -11.75 -0.64 -5.92
C ILE A 103 -11.50 -1.95 -5.17
N ALA A 104 -10.42 -1.99 -4.39
CA ALA A 104 -10.07 -3.09 -3.51
C ALA A 104 -9.23 -2.52 -2.36
N ALA A 105 -9.71 -2.66 -1.13
CA ALA A 105 -9.05 -2.09 0.03
C ALA A 105 -7.89 -2.98 0.48
N GLY A 106 -6.73 -2.37 0.79
CA GLY A 106 -5.52 -3.07 1.26
C GLY A 106 -4.44 -3.26 0.20
N ILE A 107 -4.70 -2.98 -1.08
CA ILE A 107 -3.67 -3.01 -2.12
C ILE A 107 -2.77 -1.77 -1.97
N GLY A 108 -1.56 -1.98 -1.46
CA GLY A 108 -0.48 -1.00 -1.46
C GLY A 108 0.45 -1.13 -2.67
N ASN A 109 1.46 -0.25 -2.74
CA ASN A 109 2.37 -0.19 -3.89
C ASN A 109 3.12 -1.49 -4.17
N TYR A 110 3.57 -2.19 -3.13
CA TYR A 110 4.29 -3.45 -3.31
C TYR A 110 3.37 -4.56 -3.82
N LEU A 111 2.17 -4.71 -3.24
CA LEU A 111 1.18 -5.69 -3.70
C LEU A 111 0.78 -5.42 -5.14
N ARG A 112 0.54 -4.16 -5.52
CA ARG A 112 0.29 -3.78 -6.91
C ARG A 112 1.38 -4.32 -7.83
N ALA A 113 2.64 -4.00 -7.57
CA ALA A 113 3.75 -4.40 -8.43
C ALA A 113 3.81 -5.93 -8.59
N GLU A 114 3.67 -6.65 -7.48
CA GLU A 114 3.76 -8.11 -7.45
C GLU A 114 2.56 -8.80 -8.12
N ILE A 115 1.33 -8.32 -7.86
CA ILE A 115 0.10 -8.83 -8.48
C ILE A 115 0.16 -8.63 -10.00
N MET A 116 0.56 -7.43 -10.47
CA MET A 116 0.64 -7.15 -11.90
C MET A 116 1.74 -7.97 -12.59
N PHE A 117 2.87 -8.16 -11.93
CA PHE A 117 3.95 -9.01 -12.43
C PHE A 117 3.51 -10.46 -12.57
N LEU A 118 2.90 -11.03 -11.52
CA LEU A 118 2.40 -12.41 -11.53
C LEU A 118 1.25 -12.60 -12.53
N ALA A 119 0.45 -11.55 -12.76
CA ALA A 119 -0.58 -11.53 -13.79
C ALA A 119 -0.03 -11.34 -15.21
N LYS A 120 1.27 -11.02 -15.35
CA LYS A 120 1.91 -10.64 -16.62
C LYS A 120 1.20 -9.46 -17.32
N LEU A 121 0.71 -8.51 -16.54
CA LEU A 121 -0.04 -7.35 -17.05
C LEU A 121 0.85 -6.11 -17.07
N ASN A 122 0.74 -5.34 -18.15
CA ASN A 122 1.40 -4.05 -18.29
C ASN A 122 0.78 -3.03 -17.31
N PRO A 123 1.56 -2.39 -16.41
CA PRO A 123 1.03 -1.38 -15.47
C PRO A 123 0.29 -0.21 -16.11
N TRP A 124 0.66 0.15 -17.34
CA TRP A 124 0.09 1.26 -18.11
C TRP A 124 -1.02 0.86 -19.06
N MET A 125 -1.40 -0.43 -19.14
CA MET A 125 -2.59 -0.82 -19.90
C MET A 125 -3.84 -0.15 -19.33
N LEU A 126 -4.79 0.20 -20.18
CA LEU A 126 -6.04 0.80 -19.75
C LEU A 126 -6.99 -0.27 -19.22
N VAL A 127 -7.84 0.08 -18.25
CA VAL A 127 -8.83 -0.88 -17.72
C VAL A 127 -9.75 -1.43 -18.83
N LYS A 128 -10.09 -0.60 -19.83
CA LYS A 128 -10.91 -1.04 -20.98
C LYS A 128 -10.23 -2.11 -21.86
N GLU A 129 -8.92 -2.30 -21.74
CA GLU A 129 -8.14 -3.29 -22.51
C GLU A 129 -8.07 -4.65 -21.80
N LEU A 130 -8.58 -4.76 -20.57
CA LEU A 130 -8.62 -6.02 -19.84
C LEU A 130 -9.55 -7.03 -20.52
N SER A 131 -9.02 -8.21 -20.82
CA SER A 131 -9.84 -9.36 -21.20
C SER A 131 -10.54 -9.98 -19.98
N SER A 132 -11.58 -10.78 -20.24
CA SER A 132 -12.24 -11.58 -19.20
C SER A 132 -11.26 -12.50 -18.47
N SER A 133 -10.37 -13.19 -19.21
CA SER A 133 -9.38 -14.10 -18.64
C SER A 133 -8.35 -13.40 -17.75
N GLN A 134 -7.93 -12.18 -18.12
CA GLN A 134 -7.04 -11.35 -17.30
C GLN A 134 -7.75 -10.88 -16.04
N LEU A 135 -9.02 -10.50 -16.14
CA LEU A 135 -9.84 -10.13 -14.99
C LEU A 135 -10.03 -11.31 -14.01
N ASP A 136 -10.29 -12.52 -14.53
CA ASP A 136 -10.39 -13.74 -13.72
C ASP A 136 -9.07 -14.07 -13.02
N LEU A 137 -7.94 -13.85 -13.71
CA LEU A 137 -6.62 -14.02 -13.13
C LEU A 137 -6.38 -13.00 -12.00
N LEU A 138 -6.77 -11.74 -12.16
CA LEU A 138 -6.68 -10.72 -11.10
C LEU A 138 -7.51 -11.11 -9.88
N CYS A 139 -8.76 -11.55 -10.07
CA CYS A 139 -9.63 -11.99 -8.98
C CYS A 139 -9.04 -13.15 -8.16
N ARG A 140 -8.19 -13.99 -8.77
CA ARG A 140 -7.46 -15.05 -8.06
C ARG A 140 -6.17 -14.56 -7.43
N LEU A 141 -5.38 -13.76 -8.14
CA LEU A 141 -4.06 -13.33 -7.69
C LEU A 141 -4.13 -12.29 -6.57
N ILE A 142 -5.09 -11.37 -6.59
CA ILE A 142 -5.24 -10.33 -5.57
C ILE A 142 -5.31 -10.94 -4.15
N PRO A 143 -6.30 -11.80 -3.82
CA PRO A 143 -6.37 -12.40 -2.49
C PRO A 143 -5.24 -13.41 -2.25
N GLY A 144 -4.79 -14.14 -3.29
CA GLY A 144 -3.73 -15.14 -3.15
C GLY A 144 -2.38 -14.54 -2.74
N VAL A 145 -1.94 -13.51 -3.47
CA VAL A 145 -0.67 -12.81 -3.20
C VAL A 145 -0.76 -12.06 -1.87
N THR A 146 -1.89 -11.43 -1.58
CA THR A 146 -2.11 -10.73 -0.30
C THR A 146 -2.02 -11.70 0.88
N LYS A 147 -2.71 -12.84 0.81
CA LYS A 147 -2.67 -13.87 1.85
C LYS A 147 -1.25 -14.41 2.05
N GLN A 148 -0.52 -14.68 0.97
CA GLN A 148 0.87 -15.12 1.07
C GLN A 148 1.74 -14.06 1.74
N ALA A 149 1.64 -12.80 1.31
CA ALA A 149 2.39 -11.71 1.91
C ALA A 149 2.06 -11.55 3.41
N TYR A 150 0.79 -11.69 3.79
CA TYR A 150 0.38 -11.64 5.19
C TYR A 150 1.02 -12.76 6.02
N LEU A 151 0.94 -14.01 5.55
CA LEU A 151 1.48 -15.18 6.26
C LEU A 151 3.01 -15.19 6.33
N GLU A 152 3.68 -14.60 5.33
CA GLU A 152 5.14 -14.65 5.18
C GLU A 152 5.81 -13.29 5.45
N ASN A 153 5.21 -12.46 6.32
CA ASN A 153 5.75 -11.17 6.78
C ASN A 153 6.19 -10.23 5.65
N GLY A 154 5.30 -10.06 4.68
CA GLY A 154 5.48 -9.22 3.49
C GLY A 154 6.22 -9.91 2.33
N THR A 155 6.50 -11.21 2.40
CA THR A 155 7.19 -11.94 1.31
C THR A 155 6.20 -12.43 0.25
N THR A 156 6.46 -12.12 -1.02
CA THR A 156 5.63 -12.54 -2.18
C THR A 156 6.29 -13.60 -3.06
N VAL A 157 7.61 -13.80 -2.97
CA VAL A 157 8.26 -14.96 -3.60
C VAL A 157 7.93 -16.26 -2.87
N THR A 158 8.01 -17.39 -3.57
CA THR A 158 7.82 -18.70 -2.95
C THR A 158 8.90 -18.98 -1.90
N LYS A 159 8.61 -19.87 -0.93
CA LYS A 159 9.60 -20.29 0.10
C LYS A 159 10.91 -20.81 -0.50
N LYS A 160 10.82 -21.56 -1.61
CA LYS A 160 11.99 -22.07 -2.34
C LYS A 160 12.84 -20.93 -2.90
N LEU A 161 12.21 -19.94 -3.52
CA LEU A 161 12.91 -18.77 -4.03
C LEU A 161 13.50 -17.95 -2.89
N LYS A 162 12.75 -17.71 -1.81
CA LYS A 162 13.24 -16.98 -0.64
C LYS A 162 14.53 -17.59 -0.11
N LYS A 163 14.55 -18.91 0.12
CA LYS A 163 15.74 -19.64 0.58
C LYS A 163 16.93 -19.40 -0.35
N ARG A 164 16.75 -19.64 -1.65
CA ARG A 164 17.81 -19.42 -2.66
C ARG A 164 18.32 -17.98 -2.69
N LEU A 165 17.44 -16.99 -2.55
CA LEU A 165 17.80 -15.57 -2.57
C LEU A 165 18.50 -15.14 -1.28
N SER A 166 18.13 -15.72 -0.14
CA SER A 166 18.78 -15.47 1.15
C SER A 166 20.21 -16.00 1.20
N ASP A 167 20.54 -17.04 0.43
CA ASP A 167 21.90 -17.58 0.32
C ASP A 167 22.82 -16.72 -0.58
N ASP A 168 22.27 -15.77 -1.33
CA ASP A 168 23.01 -14.89 -2.23
C ASP A 168 23.41 -13.59 -1.53
N ALA A 169 24.67 -13.52 -1.09
CA ALA A 169 25.23 -12.35 -0.42
C ALA A 169 25.16 -11.07 -1.26
N SER A 170 25.11 -11.17 -2.60
CA SER A 170 25.00 -9.99 -3.48
C SER A 170 23.63 -9.30 -3.39
N LEU A 171 22.61 -9.97 -2.85
CA LEU A 171 21.26 -9.43 -2.67
C LEU A 171 21.05 -8.75 -1.31
N VAL A 172 22.07 -8.76 -0.45
CA VAL A 172 22.06 -8.14 0.88
C VAL A 172 22.70 -6.75 0.79
N TYR A 173 21.88 -5.71 0.61
CA TYR A 173 22.36 -4.32 0.52
C TYR A 173 22.88 -3.78 1.85
N VAL A 174 22.22 -4.11 2.95
CA VAL A 174 22.60 -3.76 4.32
C VAL A 174 22.19 -4.93 5.22
N PRO A 175 23.01 -5.37 6.19
CA PRO A 175 22.61 -6.36 7.17
C PRO A 175 21.25 -6.01 7.81
N GLY A 176 20.28 -6.93 7.74
CA GLY A 176 18.92 -6.72 8.24
C GLY A 176 17.94 -6.02 7.28
N LYS A 177 18.36 -5.60 6.07
CA LYS A 177 17.49 -5.00 5.04
C LYS A 177 17.43 -5.86 3.79
N GLU A 178 16.69 -6.95 3.88
CA GLU A 178 16.54 -7.97 2.84
C GLU A 178 15.54 -7.61 1.73
N TYR A 179 15.59 -6.39 1.18
CA TYR A 179 14.59 -5.97 0.18
C TYR A 179 14.66 -6.82 -1.10
N GLY A 180 15.85 -7.34 -1.44
CA GLY A 180 16.07 -8.17 -2.63
C GLY A 180 15.49 -9.59 -2.52
N THR A 181 15.25 -10.13 -1.32
CA THR A 181 14.94 -11.57 -1.16
C THR A 181 13.44 -11.87 -1.07
N ARG A 182 12.61 -10.83 -0.94
CA ARG A 182 11.18 -10.97 -0.60
C ARG A 182 10.23 -10.94 -1.78
N HIS A 183 10.63 -10.30 -2.88
CA HIS A 183 9.74 -9.91 -3.96
C HIS A 183 10.23 -10.40 -5.32
N TYR A 184 9.34 -10.44 -6.31
CA TYR A 184 9.70 -10.72 -7.68
C TYR A 184 10.25 -9.48 -8.39
N VAL A 185 9.59 -8.32 -8.22
CA VAL A 185 9.95 -7.06 -8.88
C VAL A 185 10.05 -5.88 -7.92
N PHE A 186 9.25 -5.83 -6.85
CA PHE A 186 9.24 -4.68 -5.94
C PHE A 186 10.62 -4.46 -5.30
N ARG A 187 11.16 -3.23 -5.45
CA ARG A 187 12.51 -2.85 -4.99
C ARG A 187 13.64 -3.76 -5.50
N ARG A 188 13.44 -4.38 -6.66
CA ARG A 188 14.45 -5.19 -7.36
C ARG A 188 14.99 -4.54 -8.64
N THR A 189 14.86 -3.22 -8.78
CA THR A 189 15.39 -2.46 -9.92
C THR A 189 16.85 -2.83 -10.18
N ASN A 190 17.21 -3.07 -11.45
CA ASN A 190 18.53 -3.51 -11.89
C ASN A 190 18.98 -4.90 -11.38
N LEU A 191 18.11 -5.69 -10.75
CA LEU A 191 18.33 -7.12 -10.55
C LEU A 191 17.70 -7.91 -11.70
N PRO A 192 18.26 -9.09 -12.04
CA PRO A 192 17.64 -9.96 -13.03
C PRO A 192 16.26 -10.42 -12.54
N CYS A 193 15.29 -10.41 -13.46
CA CYS A 193 13.98 -10.97 -13.24
C CYS A 193 14.09 -12.46 -12.90
N LEU A 194 13.38 -12.89 -11.86
CA LEU A 194 13.40 -14.28 -11.39
C LEU A 194 12.75 -15.28 -12.37
N LEU A 195 12.12 -14.80 -13.45
CA LEU A 195 11.46 -15.63 -14.47
C LEU A 195 12.17 -15.62 -15.83
N CYS A 196 12.72 -14.48 -16.27
CA CYS A 196 13.30 -14.34 -17.61
C CYS A 196 14.71 -13.73 -17.64
N ALA A 197 15.32 -13.45 -16.49
CA ALA A 197 16.61 -12.79 -16.34
C ALA A 197 16.72 -11.33 -16.83
N THR A 198 15.77 -10.80 -17.61
CA THR A 198 15.73 -9.38 -17.98
C THR A 198 15.69 -8.48 -16.74
N HIS A 199 16.47 -7.40 -16.77
CA HIS A 199 16.58 -6.50 -15.64
C HIS A 199 15.24 -5.84 -15.31
N VAL A 200 14.83 -5.96 -14.04
CA VAL A 200 13.66 -5.26 -13.52
C VAL A 200 13.89 -3.75 -13.58
N LYS A 201 12.86 -3.02 -13.98
CA LYS A 201 12.86 -1.57 -14.12
C LYS A 201 11.88 -0.92 -13.15
N GLN A 202 12.07 0.38 -12.96
CA GLN A 202 11.11 1.22 -12.26
C GLN A 202 10.83 2.48 -13.06
N LEU A 203 9.58 2.92 -13.05
CA LEU A 203 9.15 4.19 -13.65
C LEU A 203 8.11 4.86 -12.76
N ARG A 204 7.93 6.17 -12.91
CA ARG A 204 6.83 6.89 -12.27
C ARG A 204 5.57 6.75 -13.11
N GLN A 205 4.46 6.44 -12.45
CA GLN A 205 3.13 6.42 -13.04
C GLN A 205 2.27 7.42 -12.29
N THR A 206 1.57 8.28 -13.03
CA THR A 206 0.54 9.16 -12.49
C THR A 206 -0.55 8.31 -11.86
N VAL A 207 -0.91 8.64 -10.62
CA VAL A 207 -2.04 8.04 -9.93
C VAL A 207 -3.12 9.09 -9.78
N THR A 208 -4.35 8.69 -10.08
CA THR A 208 -5.50 9.53 -9.79
C THR A 208 -5.58 9.64 -8.27
N PRO A 209 -5.65 10.84 -7.69
CA PRO A 209 -5.84 10.98 -6.25
C PRO A 209 -7.04 10.15 -5.86
N SER A 210 -6.84 9.21 -4.94
CA SER A 210 -7.99 8.56 -4.33
C SER A 210 -8.85 9.67 -3.73
N ASN A 211 -10.14 9.73 -4.06
CA ASN A 211 -11.14 10.57 -3.36
C ASN A 211 -11.29 10.14 -1.88
N THR A 212 -10.26 9.55 -1.27
CA THR A 212 -10.08 9.53 0.16
C THR A 212 -9.88 10.97 0.60
N PRO A 213 -10.86 11.62 1.24
CA PRO A 213 -10.53 12.85 1.92
C PRO A 213 -9.49 12.47 2.98
N VAL A 214 -8.30 13.03 2.86
CA VAL A 214 -7.43 13.22 4.01
C VAL A 214 -8.17 14.26 4.86
N VAL A 215 -9.17 13.81 5.62
CA VAL A 215 -9.80 14.67 6.61
C VAL A 215 -8.75 14.85 7.68
N VAL A 216 -8.03 15.96 7.62
CA VAL A 216 -7.27 16.46 8.75
C VAL A 216 -8.31 17.03 9.70
N SER A 217 -8.91 16.16 10.51
CA SER A 217 -9.71 16.61 11.64
C SER A 217 -8.70 17.18 12.65
N VAL A 218 -8.56 18.50 12.70
CA VAL A 218 -7.89 19.14 13.82
C VAL A 218 -8.81 18.91 15.02
N GLY A 219 -8.57 17.84 15.77
CA GLY A 219 -9.33 17.57 16.98
C GLY A 219 -9.12 18.72 17.96
N GLU A 220 -10.18 19.48 18.22
CA GLU A 220 -10.30 20.36 19.37
C GLU A 220 -10.21 19.48 20.64
N GLY A 221 -9.00 19.19 21.08
CA GLY A 221 -8.81 18.22 22.17
C GLY A 221 -7.42 18.17 22.78
N ALA A 222 -6.50 19.04 22.36
CA ALA A 222 -5.25 19.25 23.08
C ALA A 222 -5.12 20.75 23.37
N ARG A 223 -5.52 21.16 24.58
CA ARG A 223 -5.10 22.44 25.16
C ARG A 223 -3.57 22.45 25.17
N ARG A 224 -2.96 23.06 24.14
CA ARG A 224 -1.57 23.48 24.16
C ARG A 224 -1.52 24.72 25.06
N THR A 225 -1.00 24.56 26.27
CA THR A 225 -0.48 25.70 27.03
C THR A 225 0.79 26.17 26.32
N GLY A 226 0.64 27.17 25.45
CA GLY A 226 1.73 27.83 24.76
C GLY A 226 1.19 28.68 23.61
N LYS A 227 1.14 30.00 23.81
CA LYS A 227 0.85 30.98 22.76
C LYS A 227 1.82 30.75 21.59
N ALA A 228 1.29 30.44 20.41
CA ALA A 228 1.99 30.59 19.14
C ALA A 228 1.01 31.24 18.16
N ASP A 229 1.49 32.28 17.48
CA ASP A 229 0.73 33.23 16.68
C ASP A 229 -0.23 32.61 15.66
N ALA A 230 -1.44 33.16 15.63
CA ALA A 230 -2.54 32.76 14.76
C ALA A 230 -2.42 33.31 13.31
N SER A 231 -1.21 33.61 12.83
CA SER A 231 -0.97 34.17 11.50
C SER A 231 -0.26 33.23 10.51
N ALA A 232 -0.02 31.96 10.86
CA ALA A 232 0.71 31.01 10.01
C ALA A 232 -0.15 30.01 9.21
N PHE A 233 -1.49 30.12 9.23
CA PHE A 233 -2.40 29.19 8.54
C PHE A 233 -3.19 29.82 7.39
N ALA A 234 -2.62 30.84 6.73
CA ALA A 234 -3.07 31.29 5.42
C ALA A 234 -2.00 30.85 4.40
N GLY A 235 -2.15 29.66 3.85
CA GLY A 235 -1.22 29.09 2.88
C GLY A 235 -1.91 28.04 2.01
N GLU A 236 -2.24 28.48 0.80
CA GLU A 236 -2.38 27.69 -0.43
C GLU A 236 -3.59 26.76 -0.55
N GLN A 237 -4.51 27.17 -1.42
CA GLN A 237 -5.36 26.27 -2.18
C GLN A 237 -4.43 25.30 -2.92
N ASP A 238 -4.28 24.07 -2.40
CA ASP A 238 -3.53 22.99 -3.06
C ASP A 238 -4.14 22.75 -4.46
N GLU A 239 -3.52 23.36 -5.48
CA GLU A 239 -3.65 22.89 -6.85
C GLU A 239 -3.35 21.39 -6.84
N ALA A 240 -4.19 20.59 -7.50
CA ALA A 240 -4.08 19.13 -7.52
C ALA A 240 -2.74 18.68 -8.12
N GLU A 241 -1.69 18.67 -7.32
CA GLU A 241 -0.36 18.24 -7.69
C GLU A 241 -0.46 16.78 -8.15
N GLU A 242 -0.08 16.52 -9.39
CA GLU A 242 -0.18 15.22 -10.03
C GLU A 242 0.64 14.18 -9.25
N LYS A 243 0.01 13.51 -8.27
CA LYS A 243 0.68 12.51 -7.45
C LYS A 243 1.14 11.38 -8.35
N SER A 244 2.44 11.13 -8.37
CA SER A 244 3.03 9.97 -9.05
C SER A 244 3.50 8.93 -8.04
N ARG A 245 3.44 7.65 -8.43
CA ARG A 245 3.96 6.52 -7.65
C ARG A 245 4.95 5.73 -8.50
N ILE A 246 6.02 5.26 -7.86
CA ILE A 246 6.98 4.36 -8.51
C ILE A 246 6.31 3.01 -8.73
N VAL A 247 6.33 2.52 -9.96
CA VAL A 247 5.94 1.16 -10.35
C VAL A 247 7.21 0.37 -10.62
N TYR A 248 7.28 -0.86 -10.10
CA TYR A 248 8.34 -1.82 -10.41
C TYR A 248 7.77 -2.89 -11.33
N PHE A 249 8.52 -3.26 -12.38
CA PHE A 249 8.05 -4.19 -13.40
C PHE A 249 9.22 -4.86 -14.12
N CYS A 250 8.95 -6.01 -14.74
CA CYS A 250 9.86 -6.62 -15.70
C CYS A 250 9.39 -6.26 -17.12
N PRO A 251 10.20 -5.59 -17.95
CA PRO A 251 9.80 -5.20 -19.31
C PRO A 251 9.27 -6.37 -20.14
N ASP A 252 10.00 -7.49 -20.16
CA ASP A 252 9.67 -8.62 -21.03
C ASP A 252 8.50 -9.45 -20.51
N CYS A 253 8.42 -9.68 -19.19
CA CYS A 253 7.32 -10.48 -18.63
C CYS A 253 5.96 -9.76 -18.69
N GLN A 254 5.96 -8.43 -18.80
CA GLN A 254 4.76 -7.60 -18.78
C GLN A 254 4.56 -6.82 -20.08
N SER A 255 5.34 -7.11 -21.12
CA SER A 255 5.30 -6.45 -22.42
C SER A 255 5.29 -4.92 -22.32
N VAL A 256 6.21 -4.37 -21.50
CA VAL A 256 6.34 -2.92 -21.30
C VAL A 256 7.45 -2.38 -22.18
N GLU A 257 7.06 -1.59 -23.17
CA GLU A 257 8.00 -0.82 -23.96
C GLU A 257 8.47 0.42 -23.18
N VAL A 258 9.67 0.37 -22.60
CA VAL A 258 10.16 1.39 -21.66
C VAL A 258 10.25 2.79 -22.30
N SER A 259 10.65 2.87 -23.57
CA SER A 259 10.74 4.11 -24.36
C SER A 259 9.43 4.90 -24.41
N ARG A 260 8.29 4.21 -24.35
CA ARG A 260 6.96 4.83 -24.40
C ARG A 260 6.59 5.60 -23.13
N TYR A 261 7.20 5.27 -21.99
CA TYR A 261 6.83 5.79 -20.68
C TYR A 261 7.99 6.46 -19.93
N ALA A 262 9.23 6.27 -20.37
CA ALA A 262 10.35 7.05 -19.90
C ALA A 262 10.16 8.51 -20.34
N ARG A 263 10.11 9.43 -19.38
CA ARG A 263 10.16 10.87 -19.71
C ARG A 263 11.47 11.10 -20.47
N LYS A 264 11.40 11.71 -21.67
CA LYS A 264 12.58 12.24 -22.33
C LYS A 264 13.20 13.25 -21.36
N HIS A 265 14.42 12.97 -20.93
CA HIS A 265 15.22 13.89 -20.12
C HIS A 265 15.64 15.07 -20.98
#